data_AF-A0A0N0K2A0-F1
#
_entry.id   AF-A0A0N0K2A0-F1
#
_cell.length_a   1.000
_cell.length_b   1.000
_cell.length_c   1.000
_cell.angle_alpha   90.00
_cell.angle_beta   90.00
_cell.angle_gamma   90.00
#
_symmetry.space_group_name_H-M   'P 1'
#
loop_
_entity.id
_entity.type
_entity.pdbx_description
1 polymer ?
#
loop_
_entity_poly.entity_id
_entity_poly.type
_entity_poly.pdbx_seq_one_letter_code
_entity_poly.pdbx_strand_id
1 'polypeptide(L)'
;MKMQRILGGSISIAAIALVAGCSEGPAPQAQAASTDHDTLVHMDLTVAKAYNSAMEKAGLDEGQRNVVQAMAHQQAVAVTCAGFKVNTKRFEDEMNVIYYDDKGKMLEVDSEALHLRERQVMMGFGMMFGAQLAIAASDEQAFCEHADVERNAGDAKHLILEPRKTG
;
A
#
# COMPACT_ATOMS: atom_id res chain seq x y z
N MET A 1 54.16 3.81 -48.81
CA MET A 1 53.95 4.34 -50.18
C MET A 1 52.84 3.49 -50.80
N LYS A 2 51.72 3.96 -51.33
CA LYS A 2 51.35 5.24 -51.96
C LYS A 2 49.83 5.42 -51.80
N MET A 3 49.42 6.68 -51.76
CA MET A 3 48.09 7.21 -51.51
C MET A 3 47.45 7.62 -52.85
N GLN A 4 46.12 7.44 -53.03
CA GLN A 4 45.16 8.24 -53.85
C GLN A 4 43.89 7.40 -54.09
N ARG A 5 42.74 7.67 -53.45
CA ARG A 5 41.70 8.71 -53.71
C ARG A 5 41.21 8.75 -55.16
N ILE A 6 39.88 8.58 -55.37
CA ILE A 6 38.94 9.62 -55.86
C ILE A 6 37.51 9.07 -56.11
N LEU A 7 36.55 9.70 -55.41
CA LEU A 7 35.19 10.13 -55.79
C LEU A 7 34.15 9.18 -56.43
N GLY A 8 32.98 9.14 -55.78
CA GLY A 8 31.76 9.68 -56.39
C GLY A 8 30.68 8.66 -56.78
N GLY A 9 29.58 8.62 -56.02
CA GLY A 9 28.37 7.90 -56.43
C GLY A 9 27.37 7.76 -55.29
N SER A 10 26.61 8.82 -55.01
CA SER A 10 25.48 8.80 -54.09
C SER A 10 24.39 7.87 -54.61
N ILE A 11 24.16 6.73 -53.95
CA ILE A 11 22.94 5.95 -54.12
C ILE A 11 22.20 6.01 -52.78
N SER A 12 21.19 6.87 -52.77
CA SER A 12 20.17 6.97 -51.75
C SER A 12 19.47 5.62 -51.59
N ILE A 13 19.77 4.90 -50.51
CA ILE A 13 18.91 3.82 -50.04
C ILE A 13 18.02 4.42 -48.97
N ALA A 14 16.75 4.53 -49.32
CA ALA A 14 15.68 5.09 -48.52
C ALA A 14 15.68 4.48 -47.11
N ALA A 15 15.73 5.38 -46.12
CA ALA A 15 15.43 5.05 -44.74
C ALA A 15 13.97 4.59 -44.64
N ILE A 16 13.77 3.30 -44.39
CA ILE A 16 12.50 2.82 -43.82
C ILE A 16 12.64 3.01 -42.31
N ALA A 17 12.36 4.25 -41.86
CA ALA A 17 12.14 4.57 -40.47
C ALA A 17 10.78 3.97 -40.06
N LEU A 18 10.81 2.79 -39.46
CA LEU A 18 9.65 2.16 -38.84
C LEU A 18 9.58 2.61 -37.38
N VAL A 19 8.48 3.31 -37.08
CA VAL A 19 7.85 3.55 -35.77
C VAL A 19 8.55 4.52 -34.80
N ALA A 20 8.66 5.79 -35.20
CA ALA A 20 8.58 6.91 -34.26
C ALA A 20 7.13 7.43 -34.28
N GLY A 21 6.25 6.69 -33.59
CA GLY A 21 4.84 7.02 -33.39
C GLY A 21 4.51 7.19 -31.91
N CYS A 22 5.42 7.79 -31.13
CA CYS A 22 5.08 8.32 -29.82
C CYS A 22 4.79 9.80 -30.03
N SER A 23 3.52 10.15 -29.99
CA SER A 23 3.03 11.51 -30.03
C SER A 23 3.83 12.42 -29.10
N GLU A 24 4.67 13.29 -29.67
CA GLU A 24 5.16 14.50 -29.02
C GLU A 24 3.99 15.51 -28.91
N GLY A 25 2.95 15.12 -28.17
CA GLY A 25 2.13 16.10 -27.48
C GLY A 25 2.92 16.56 -26.26
N PRO A 26 2.78 17.81 -25.79
CA PRO A 26 3.28 18.16 -24.46
C PRO A 26 2.73 17.11 -23.51
N ALA A 27 3.63 16.42 -22.80
CA ALA A 27 3.23 15.55 -21.70
C ALA A 27 2.20 16.36 -20.90
N PRO A 28 0.97 15.85 -20.69
CA PRO A 28 0.04 16.54 -19.81
C PRO A 28 0.86 16.81 -18.56
N GLN A 29 1.01 18.09 -18.22
CA GLN A 29 1.60 18.48 -16.95
C GLN A 29 0.90 17.57 -15.96
N ALA A 30 1.65 16.70 -15.28
CA ALA A 30 1.11 16.00 -14.14
C ALA A 30 0.56 17.13 -13.28
N GLN A 31 -0.76 17.33 -13.33
CA GLN A 31 -1.42 18.25 -12.44
C GLN A 31 -0.96 17.75 -11.10
N ALA A 32 -0.15 18.57 -10.40
CA ALA A 32 0.18 18.31 -9.02
C ALA A 32 -1.15 17.91 -8.40
N ALA A 33 -1.22 16.67 -7.89
CA ALA A 33 -2.41 16.19 -7.22
C ALA A 33 -2.78 17.31 -6.27
N SER A 34 -3.90 17.98 -6.52
CA SER A 34 -4.32 19.07 -5.67
C SER A 34 -4.45 18.45 -4.30
N THR A 35 -3.51 18.79 -3.42
CA THR A 35 -3.41 18.34 -2.03
C THR A 35 -4.53 19.03 -1.24
N ASP A 36 -5.77 18.84 -1.70
CA ASP A 36 -6.92 19.27 -0.96
C ASP A 36 -7.14 18.22 0.11
N HIS A 37 -7.00 18.63 1.37
CA HIS A 37 -7.19 17.76 2.51
C HIS A 37 -8.55 17.03 2.42
N ASP A 38 -9.55 17.69 1.83
CA ASP A 38 -10.87 17.15 1.53
C ASP A 38 -10.81 15.91 0.62
N THR A 39 -9.88 15.87 -0.35
CA THR A 39 -9.71 14.72 -1.25
C THR A 39 -9.12 13.51 -0.52
N LEU A 40 -8.14 13.74 0.38
CA LEU A 40 -7.54 12.66 1.19
C LEU A 40 -8.56 12.09 2.18
N VAL A 41 -9.32 12.95 2.85
CA VAL A 41 -10.41 12.56 3.75
C VAL A 41 -11.47 11.79 2.97
N HIS A 42 -11.84 12.24 1.77
CA HIS A 42 -12.82 11.55 0.96
C HIS A 42 -12.34 10.17 0.48
N MET A 43 -11.07 10.05 0.11
CA MET A 43 -10.44 8.77 -0.24
C MET A 43 -10.45 7.81 0.95
N ASP A 44 -10.01 8.25 2.12
CA ASP A 44 -9.98 7.44 3.33
C ASP A 44 -11.37 6.97 3.73
N LEU A 45 -12.38 7.87 3.73
CA LEU A 45 -13.76 7.52 4.02
C LEU A 45 -14.35 6.53 3.01
N THR A 46 -14.01 6.68 1.73
CA THR A 46 -14.48 5.77 0.68
C THR A 46 -13.88 4.38 0.84
N VAL A 47 -12.57 4.31 1.11
CA VAL A 47 -11.87 3.06 1.36
C VAL A 47 -12.39 2.41 2.64
N ALA A 48 -12.54 3.15 3.74
CA ALA A 48 -13.08 2.65 5.00
C ALA A 48 -14.50 2.09 4.83
N LYS A 49 -15.35 2.73 4.03
CA LYS A 49 -16.69 2.21 3.71
C LYS A 49 -16.63 0.91 2.90
N ALA A 50 -15.79 0.86 1.88
CA ALA A 50 -15.61 -0.35 1.06
C ALA A 50 -15.05 -1.51 1.90
N TYR A 51 -14.05 -1.20 2.73
CA TYR A 51 -13.44 -2.10 3.69
C TYR A 51 -14.48 -2.68 4.66
N ASN A 52 -15.24 -1.83 5.35
CA ASN A 52 -16.25 -2.30 6.30
C ASN A 52 -17.30 -3.19 5.63
N SER A 53 -17.79 -2.82 4.44
CA SER A 53 -18.75 -3.64 3.71
C SER A 53 -18.17 -5.00 3.29
N ALA A 54 -16.89 -5.05 2.90
CA ALA A 54 -16.22 -6.29 2.54
C ALA A 54 -15.99 -7.20 3.77
N MET A 55 -15.59 -6.62 4.90
CA MET A 55 -15.28 -7.35 6.13
C MET A 55 -16.53 -7.86 6.85
N GLU A 56 -17.63 -7.11 6.83
CA GLU A 56 -18.92 -7.58 7.36
C GLU A 56 -19.40 -8.82 6.61
N LYS A 57 -19.24 -8.85 5.28
CA LYS A 57 -19.54 -10.05 4.46
C LYS A 57 -18.63 -11.23 4.77
N ALA A 58 -17.42 -10.97 5.26
CA ALA A 58 -16.47 -11.98 5.72
C ALA A 58 -16.77 -12.48 7.15
N GLY A 59 -17.81 -11.93 7.79
CA GLY A 59 -18.19 -12.26 9.16
C GLY A 59 -17.23 -11.72 10.21
N LEU A 60 -16.45 -10.68 9.91
CA LEU A 60 -15.61 -10.02 10.91
C LEU A 60 -16.46 -9.05 11.73
N ASP A 61 -16.33 -9.12 13.06
CA ASP A 61 -16.86 -8.12 13.97
C ASP A 61 -16.05 -6.81 13.93
N GLU A 62 -16.52 -5.78 14.63
CA GLU A 62 -15.87 -4.46 14.65
C GLU A 62 -14.45 -4.49 15.23
N GLY A 63 -14.22 -5.25 16.29
CA GLY A 63 -12.91 -5.37 16.90
C GLY A 63 -11.91 -5.99 15.92
N GLN A 64 -12.32 -7.08 15.27
CA GLN A 64 -11.54 -7.76 14.24
C GLN A 64 -11.24 -6.86 13.05
N ARG A 65 -12.21 -6.03 12.63
CA ARG A 65 -11.99 -5.04 11.58
C ARG A 65 -10.93 -4.01 11.99
N ASN A 66 -11.04 -3.48 13.20
CA ASN A 66 -10.07 -2.52 13.71
C ASN A 66 -8.65 -3.09 13.78
N VAL A 67 -8.50 -4.40 14.06
CA VAL A 67 -7.20 -5.09 13.99
C VAL A 67 -6.62 -5.03 12.58
N VAL A 68 -7.37 -5.45 11.55
CA VAL A 68 -6.88 -5.46 10.16
C VAL A 68 -6.52 -4.05 9.69
N GLN A 69 -7.33 -3.04 10.04
CA GLN A 69 -7.03 -1.64 9.76
C GLN A 69 -5.74 -1.18 10.46
N ALA A 70 -5.57 -1.49 11.74
CA ALA A 70 -4.37 -1.13 12.51
C ALA A 70 -3.11 -1.81 11.96
N MET A 71 -3.21 -3.08 11.54
CA MET A 71 -2.10 -3.79 10.91
C MET A 71 -1.70 -3.16 9.58
N ALA A 72 -2.67 -2.79 8.75
CA ALA A 72 -2.42 -2.13 7.47
C ALA A 72 -1.75 -0.76 7.65
N HIS A 73 -2.20 0.03 8.62
CA HIS A 73 -1.54 1.30 8.99
C HIS A 73 -0.09 1.07 9.41
N GLN A 74 0.15 0.15 10.35
CA GLN A 74 1.50 -0.12 10.86
C GLN A 74 2.43 -0.71 9.78
N GLN A 75 1.90 -1.50 8.85
CA GLN A 75 2.67 -1.95 7.69
C GLN A 75 3.05 -0.78 6.77
N ALA A 76 2.14 0.19 6.55
CA ALA A 76 2.46 1.39 5.78
C ALA A 76 3.52 2.25 6.49
N VAL A 77 3.41 2.43 7.80
CA VAL A 77 4.42 3.08 8.63
C VAL A 77 5.79 2.43 8.48
N ALA A 78 5.88 1.10 8.56
CA ALA A 78 7.16 0.40 8.44
C ALA A 78 7.80 0.50 7.05
N VAL A 79 6.99 0.70 6.00
CA VAL A 79 7.49 0.86 4.63
C VAL A 79 7.92 2.30 4.36
N THR A 80 7.21 3.28 4.92
CA THR A 80 7.45 4.70 4.63
C THR A 80 8.41 5.36 5.62
N CYS A 81 8.26 5.10 6.92
CA CYS A 81 8.96 5.84 7.96
C CYS A 81 10.27 5.19 8.39
N ALA A 82 11.36 5.96 8.34
CA ALA A 82 12.68 5.48 8.69
C ALA A 82 12.76 4.97 10.14
N GLY A 83 13.36 3.78 10.31
CA GLY A 83 13.56 3.19 11.63
C GLY A 83 12.33 2.49 12.24
N PHE A 84 11.23 2.39 11.50
CA PHE A 84 10.11 1.52 11.84
C PHE A 84 10.31 0.14 11.20
N LYS A 85 9.94 -0.91 11.94
CA LYS A 85 10.01 -2.29 11.47
C LYS A 85 8.80 -3.05 12.00
N VAL A 86 8.22 -3.89 11.16
CA VAL A 86 7.21 -4.85 11.59
C VAL A 86 7.90 -6.01 12.32
N ASN A 87 7.37 -6.34 13.49
CA ASN A 87 7.63 -7.59 14.17
C ASN A 87 6.80 -8.68 13.48
N THR A 88 7.45 -9.49 12.63
CA THR A 88 6.79 -10.53 11.83
C THR A 88 5.98 -11.50 12.68
N LYS A 89 6.46 -11.86 13.88
CA LYS A 89 5.73 -12.77 14.76
C LYS A 89 4.41 -12.15 15.25
N ARG A 90 4.43 -10.88 15.67
CA ARG A 90 3.20 -10.19 16.07
C ARG A 90 2.25 -10.00 14.90
N PHE A 91 2.78 -9.74 13.70
CA PHE A 91 1.96 -9.67 12.49
C PHE A 91 1.24 -11.00 12.24
N GLU A 92 1.95 -12.13 12.27
CA GLU A 92 1.36 -13.46 12.12
C GLU A 92 0.32 -13.74 13.21
N ASP A 93 0.62 -13.38 14.45
CA ASP A 93 -0.28 -13.56 15.59
C ASP A 93 -1.59 -12.77 15.40
N GLU A 94 -1.53 -11.53 14.92
CA GLU A 94 -2.73 -10.70 14.66
C GLU A 94 -3.51 -11.15 13.42
N MET A 95 -2.83 -11.71 12.39
CA MET A 95 -3.52 -12.30 11.23
C MET A 95 -4.41 -13.49 11.59
N ASN A 96 -4.25 -14.07 12.77
CA ASN A 96 -5.16 -15.08 13.30
C ASN A 96 -6.61 -14.56 13.48
N VAL A 97 -6.86 -13.26 13.33
CA VAL A 97 -8.23 -12.70 13.17
C VAL A 97 -9.07 -13.42 12.09
N ILE A 98 -8.40 -14.06 11.11
CA ILE A 98 -9.04 -14.92 10.11
C ILE A 98 -9.65 -16.16 10.74
N TYR A 99 -9.00 -16.78 11.73
CA TYR A 99 -9.31 -18.11 12.23
C TYR A 99 -9.98 -18.12 13.61
N TYR A 100 -9.92 -17.01 14.34
CA TYR A 100 -10.42 -16.91 15.72
C TYR A 100 -11.40 -15.73 15.87
N ASP A 101 -12.32 -15.82 16.83
CA ASP A 101 -13.23 -14.74 17.23
C ASP A 101 -12.55 -13.70 18.15
N ASP A 102 -13.28 -12.66 18.56
CA ASP A 102 -12.82 -11.61 19.48
C ASP A 102 -12.42 -12.11 20.89
N LYS A 103 -12.80 -13.34 21.23
CA LYS A 103 -12.46 -14.03 22.48
C LYS A 103 -11.30 -15.01 22.32
N GLY A 104 -10.73 -15.12 21.12
CA GLY A 104 -9.64 -16.04 20.84
C GLY A 104 -10.07 -17.50 20.69
N LYS A 105 -11.36 -17.77 20.45
CA LYS A 105 -11.86 -19.10 20.13
C LYS A 105 -11.79 -19.33 18.62
N MET A 106 -11.35 -20.51 18.20
CA MET A 106 -11.37 -20.89 16.79
C MET A 106 -12.80 -20.84 16.23
N LEU A 107 -12.93 -20.29 15.02
CA LEU A 107 -14.21 -20.16 14.33
C LEU A 107 -14.71 -21.53 13.87
N GLU A 108 -15.97 -21.80 14.17
CA GLU A 108 -16.69 -22.98 13.68
C GLU A 108 -17.40 -22.61 12.38
N VAL A 109 -16.66 -22.60 11.27
CA VAL A 109 -17.18 -22.27 9.93
C VAL A 109 -16.78 -23.36 8.93
N ASP A 110 -17.57 -23.53 7.87
CA ASP A 110 -17.20 -24.43 6.79
C ASP A 110 -16.04 -23.88 5.94
N SER A 111 -15.47 -24.74 5.09
CA SER A 111 -14.32 -24.40 4.26
C SER A 111 -14.60 -23.29 3.25
N GLU A 112 -15.83 -23.13 2.77
CA GLU A 112 -16.18 -22.10 1.79
C GLU A 112 -16.23 -20.72 2.47
N ALA A 113 -16.88 -20.66 3.63
CA ALA A 113 -16.93 -19.46 4.47
C ALA A 113 -15.52 -19.06 4.95
N LEU A 114 -14.68 -20.02 5.32
CA LEU A 114 -13.30 -19.75 5.70
C LEU A 114 -12.50 -19.17 4.53
N HIS A 115 -12.61 -19.75 3.33
CA HIS A 115 -11.90 -19.25 2.16
C HIS A 115 -12.36 -17.86 1.73
N LEU A 116 -13.67 -17.59 1.83
CA LEU A 116 -14.21 -16.25 1.62
C LEU A 116 -13.60 -15.28 2.63
N ARG A 117 -13.54 -15.66 3.91
CA ARG A 117 -12.96 -14.84 4.97
C ARG A 117 -11.48 -14.52 4.71
N GLU A 118 -10.67 -15.52 4.39
CA GLU A 118 -9.26 -15.33 4.00
C GLU A 118 -9.11 -14.32 2.85
N ARG A 119 -9.87 -14.53 1.76
CA ARG A 119 -9.82 -13.64 0.59
C ARG A 119 -10.22 -12.22 0.93
N GLN A 120 -11.30 -12.06 1.68
CA GLN A 120 -11.83 -10.74 2.04
C GLN A 120 -10.86 -10.03 2.98
N VAL A 121 -10.35 -10.68 4.02
CA VAL A 121 -9.37 -10.09 4.94
C VAL A 121 -8.12 -9.62 4.18
N MET A 122 -7.58 -10.43 3.28
CA MET A 122 -6.42 -10.03 2.46
C MET A 122 -6.74 -8.85 1.53
N MET A 123 -7.93 -8.84 0.93
CA MET A 123 -8.40 -7.73 0.12
C MET A 123 -8.56 -6.45 0.95
N GLY A 124 -9.17 -6.54 2.13
CA GLY A 124 -9.38 -5.41 3.04
C GLY A 124 -8.07 -4.86 3.58
N PHE A 125 -7.14 -5.73 3.95
CA PHE A 125 -5.78 -5.35 4.30
C PHE A 125 -5.13 -4.54 3.17
N GLY A 126 -5.20 -5.04 1.93
CA GLY A 126 -4.64 -4.35 0.76
C GLY A 126 -5.29 -2.99 0.49
N MET A 127 -6.61 -2.88 0.65
CA MET A 127 -7.34 -1.61 0.53
C MET A 127 -6.87 -0.59 1.56
N MET A 128 -6.84 -0.97 2.84
CA MET A 128 -6.41 -0.07 3.92
C MET A 128 -4.92 0.29 3.77
N PHE A 129 -4.07 -0.68 3.43
CA PHE A 129 -2.65 -0.44 3.23
C PHE A 129 -2.40 0.55 2.08
N GLY A 130 -3.11 0.38 0.95
CA GLY A 130 -3.03 1.31 -0.17
C GLY A 130 -3.50 2.73 0.18
N ALA A 131 -4.58 2.86 0.96
CA ALA A 131 -5.04 4.16 1.45
C ALA A 131 -3.99 4.84 2.34
N GLN A 132 -3.37 4.09 3.25
CA GLN A 132 -2.34 4.61 4.15
C GLN A 132 -1.06 5.01 3.39
N LEU A 133 -0.67 4.26 2.35
CA LEU A 133 0.41 4.67 1.46
C LEU A 133 0.06 5.94 0.68
N ALA A 134 -1.19 6.11 0.25
CA ALA A 134 -1.62 7.33 -0.44
C ALA A 134 -1.60 8.55 0.50
N ILE A 135 -2.02 8.39 1.76
CA ILE A 135 -1.92 9.43 2.79
C ILE A 135 -0.44 9.78 3.02
N ALA A 136 0.40 8.78 3.24
CA ALA A 136 1.83 8.97 3.48
C ALA A 136 2.54 9.61 2.28
N ALA A 137 2.12 9.31 1.05
CA ALA A 137 2.66 9.94 -0.15
C ALA A 137 2.23 11.42 -0.30
N SER A 138 1.13 11.83 0.33
CA SER A 138 0.67 13.22 0.29
C SER A 138 1.40 14.11 1.30
N ASP A 139 1.71 13.60 2.48
CA ASP A 139 2.50 14.29 3.52
C ASP A 139 3.24 13.26 4.38
N GLU A 140 4.41 12.85 3.90
CA GLU A 140 5.24 11.84 4.56
C GLU A 140 5.71 12.30 5.94
N GLN A 141 6.03 13.60 6.07
CA GLN A 141 6.52 14.14 7.33
C GLN A 141 5.45 14.07 8.41
N ALA A 142 4.25 14.58 8.14
CA ALA A 142 3.15 14.52 9.11
C ALA A 142 2.76 13.07 9.44
N PHE A 143 2.75 12.19 8.43
CA PHE A 143 2.47 10.77 8.62
C PHE A 143 3.47 10.10 9.58
N CYS A 144 4.77 10.35 9.40
CA CYS A 144 5.79 9.75 10.25
C CYS A 144 5.90 10.39 11.64
N GLU A 145 5.62 11.68 11.78
CA GLU A 145 5.49 12.33 13.08
C GLU A 145 4.34 11.72 13.90
N HIS A 146 3.20 11.41 13.27
CA HIS A 146 2.09 10.74 13.92
C HIS A 146 2.46 9.30 14.35
N ALA A 147 3.13 8.55 13.49
CA ALA A 147 3.59 7.20 13.78
C ALA A 147 4.56 7.15 14.98
N ASP A 148 5.38 8.19 15.16
CA ASP A 148 6.27 8.31 16.31
C ASP A 148 5.50 8.50 17.62
N VAL A 149 4.42 9.26 17.61
CA VAL A 149 3.53 9.41 18.78
C VAL A 149 2.90 8.06 19.13
N GLU A 150 2.38 7.34 18.14
CA GLU A 150 1.74 6.03 18.33
C GLU A 150 2.69 4.98 18.89
N ARG A 151 3.93 4.91 18.37
CA ARG A 151 4.94 3.96 18.85
C ARG A 151 5.30 4.16 20.32
N ASN A 152 5.22 5.39 20.82
CA ASN A 152 5.53 5.73 22.20
C ASN A 152 4.34 5.55 23.15
N ALA A 153 3.15 5.22 22.64
CA ALA A 153 1.96 4.99 23.46
C ALA A 153 1.97 3.66 24.24
N GLY A 154 2.98 2.81 24.05
CA GLY A 154 3.41 1.71 24.95
C GLY A 154 2.48 0.50 25.10
N ASP A 155 1.16 0.71 25.08
CA ASP A 155 0.15 -0.25 25.54
C ASP A 155 -0.90 -0.60 24.46
N ALA A 156 -0.65 -0.27 23.20
CA ALA A 156 -1.59 -0.60 22.13
C ALA A 156 -1.62 -2.12 21.90
N LYS A 157 -2.76 -2.76 22.23
CA LYS A 157 -3.00 -4.21 22.22
C LYS A 157 -2.63 -4.91 20.90
N HIS A 158 -2.64 -4.17 19.80
CA HIS A 158 -2.39 -4.66 18.43
C HIS A 158 -1.15 -4.03 17.78
N LEU A 159 -0.17 -3.58 18.57
CA LEU A 159 1.09 -3.02 18.07
C LEU A 159 1.99 -4.13 17.49
N ILE A 160 2.06 -4.20 16.17
CA ILE A 160 2.92 -5.10 15.39
C ILE A 160 4.28 -4.48 15.05
N LEU A 161 4.56 -3.23 15.44
CA LEU A 161 5.88 -2.60 15.25
C LEU A 161 6.89 -3.05 16.32
N GLU A 162 8.18 -3.11 15.94
CA GLU A 162 9.26 -3.29 16.91
C GLU A 162 9.31 -2.11 17.89
N PRO A 163 9.53 -2.37 19.19
CA PRO A 163 9.74 -1.30 20.16
C PRO A 163 11.01 -0.51 19.80
N ARG A 164 11.03 0.79 20.14
CA ARG A 164 12.22 1.61 19.95
C ARG A 164 13.36 1.00 20.77
N LYS A 165 14.47 0.65 20.11
CA LYS A 165 15.70 0.27 20.82
C LYS A 165 16.18 1.48 21.60
N THR A 166 15.96 1.49 22.91
CA THR A 166 16.68 2.38 23.82
C THR A 166 18.14 1.96 23.80
N GLY A 167 19.01 2.83 23.28
CA GLY A 167 20.46 2.64 23.35
C GLY A 167 20.98 2.78 24.77
#